data_AF-A0A1A9VW61-F1
#
_entry.id   AF-A0A1A9VW61-F1
#
_cell.length_a   1.000
_cell.length_b   1.000
_cell.length_c   1.000
_cell.angle_alpha   90.00
_cell.angle_beta   90.00
_cell.angle_gamma   90.00
#
_symmetry.space_group_name_H-M   'P 1'
#
loop_
_entity.id
_entity.type
_entity.pdbx_description
1 polymer ?
#
loop_
_entity_poly.entity_id
_entity_poly.type
_entity_poly.pdbx_seq_one_letter_code
_entity_poly.pdbx_strand_id
1 'polypeptide(L)'
;MIGMSETGPAELINFVFNAFPLDKQQMLADNIFITGGCSQLPGLKNRLLKQLQEIRPSKSIFSIKESQIPSLDGYFGARDVVNLNDCTKYFVTKLEYDENGSEYPKEYSLGNKYYSSERKK
;
A
#
# COMPACT_ATOMS: atom_id res chain seq x y z
N MET A 1 -9.19 14.10 -19.62
CA MET A 1 -9.41 14.08 -18.15
C MET A 1 -10.89 14.19 -17.89
N ILE A 2 -11.39 13.58 -16.80
CA ILE A 2 -12.82 13.52 -16.45
C ILE A 2 -13.25 14.67 -15.50
N GLY A 3 -12.49 15.77 -15.45
CA GLY A 3 -12.82 16.93 -14.61
C GLY A 3 -12.50 16.77 -13.12
N MET A 4 -11.71 15.76 -12.76
CA MET A 4 -11.24 15.50 -11.39
C MET A 4 -10.08 16.45 -11.03
N SER A 5 -10.11 17.00 -9.83
CA SER A 5 -9.07 17.89 -9.27
C SER A 5 -7.95 17.14 -8.55
N GLU A 6 -8.08 15.82 -8.46
CA GLU A 6 -7.13 14.94 -7.79
C GLU A 6 -5.84 14.78 -8.58
N THR A 7 -4.75 14.64 -7.83
CA THR A 7 -3.39 14.44 -8.33
C THR A 7 -3.24 13.12 -9.08
N GLY A 8 -2.42 13.13 -10.14
CA GLY A 8 -2.12 11.91 -10.88
C GLY A 8 -1.28 10.91 -10.08
N PRO A 9 -1.23 9.62 -10.46
CA PRO A 9 -0.52 8.60 -9.69
C PRO A 9 1.00 8.86 -9.55
N ALA A 10 1.66 9.38 -10.59
CA ALA A 10 3.09 9.68 -10.52
C ALA A 10 3.41 10.83 -9.54
N GLU A 11 2.60 11.89 -9.56
CA GLU A 11 2.70 13.02 -8.64
C GLU A 11 2.39 12.58 -7.20
N LEU A 12 1.38 11.71 -7.01
CA LEU A 12 1.04 11.15 -5.71
C LEU A 12 2.18 10.29 -5.14
N ILE A 13 2.83 9.46 -5.96
CA ILE A 13 4.01 8.68 -5.56
C ILE A 13 5.13 9.62 -5.11
N ASN A 14 5.39 10.69 -5.87
CA ASN A 14 6.41 11.68 -5.50
C ASN A 14 6.07 12.43 -4.21
N PHE A 15 4.80 12.79 -4.03
CA PHE A 15 4.30 13.38 -2.79
C PHE A 15 4.56 12.46 -1.59
N VAL A 16 4.28 11.15 -1.74
CA VAL A 16 4.59 10.15 -0.71
C VAL A 16 6.08 10.10 -0.43
N PHE A 17 6.96 10.05 -1.44
CA PHE A 17 8.41 10.07 -1.20
C PHE A 17 8.85 11.28 -0.38
N ASN A 18 8.35 12.47 -0.71
CA ASN A 18 8.69 13.70 0.00
C ASN A 18 8.18 13.74 1.45
N ALA A 19 7.22 12.89 1.83
CA ALA A 19 6.78 12.73 3.20
C ALA A 19 7.74 11.89 4.07
N PHE A 20 8.73 11.23 3.47
CA PHE A 20 9.74 10.44 4.18
C PHE A 20 11.12 11.13 4.19
N PRO A 21 11.94 10.88 5.23
CA PRO A 21 13.35 11.27 5.27
C PRO A 21 14.15 10.75 4.07
N LEU A 22 15.19 11.51 3.68
CA LEU A 22 16.01 11.24 2.47
C LEU A 22 16.59 9.81 2.43
N ASP A 23 16.96 9.24 3.58
CA ASP A 23 17.49 7.87 3.68
C ASP A 23 16.46 6.79 3.29
N LYS A 24 15.16 7.07 3.46
CA LYS A 24 14.07 6.15 3.10
C LYS A 24 13.53 6.37 1.70
N GLN A 25 13.69 7.57 1.13
CA GLN A 25 13.17 7.89 -0.20
C GLN A 25 13.73 6.97 -1.29
N GLN A 26 15.02 6.65 -1.22
CA GLN A 26 15.65 5.75 -2.19
C GLN A 26 15.12 4.31 -2.03
N MET A 27 14.97 3.82 -0.80
CA MET A 27 14.39 2.51 -0.54
C MET A 27 12.98 2.37 -1.11
N LEU A 28 12.14 3.40 -0.99
CA LEU A 28 10.79 3.40 -1.56
C LEU A 28 10.81 3.41 -3.09
N ALA A 29 11.71 4.21 -3.68
CA ALA A 29 11.86 4.32 -5.13
C ALA A 29 12.30 3.02 -5.79
N ASP A 30 13.15 2.24 -5.12
CA ASP A 30 13.64 0.96 -5.61
C ASP A 30 12.59 -0.17 -5.50
N ASN A 31 11.47 0.08 -4.82
CA ASN A 31 10.49 -0.94 -4.47
C ASN A 31 9.04 -0.51 -4.79
N ILE A 32 8.82 0.05 -5.99
CA ILE A 32 7.47 0.33 -6.47
C ILE A 32 6.88 -0.96 -7.05
N PHE A 33 5.78 -1.44 -6.47
CA PHE A 33 5.05 -2.62 -6.94
C PHE A 33 3.62 -2.24 -7.32
N ILE A 34 3.22 -2.52 -8.55
CA ILE A 34 1.87 -2.24 -9.05
C ILE A 34 1.04 -3.53 -9.04
N THR A 35 -0.10 -3.48 -8.36
CA THR A 35 -1.05 -4.58 -8.20
C THR A 35 -2.50 -4.08 -8.33
N GLY A 36 -3.48 -4.99 -8.29
CA GLY A 36 -4.90 -4.73 -8.51
C GLY A 36 -5.30 -4.75 -9.98
N GLY A 37 -6.58 -5.02 -10.29
CA GLY A 37 -7.03 -5.21 -11.69
C GLY A 37 -6.70 -4.06 -12.63
N CYS A 38 -6.77 -2.80 -12.16
CA CYS A 38 -6.42 -1.63 -12.97
C CYS A 38 -4.93 -1.55 -13.34
N SER A 39 -4.05 -2.33 -12.70
CA SER A 39 -2.64 -2.39 -13.09
C SER A 39 -2.41 -3.00 -14.46
N GLN A 40 -3.38 -3.79 -14.96
CA GLN A 40 -3.31 -4.46 -16.26
C GLN A 40 -3.61 -3.53 -17.44
N LEU A 41 -3.93 -2.25 -17.18
CA LEU A 41 -4.14 -1.26 -18.24
C LEU A 41 -2.87 -1.15 -19.10
N PRO A 42 -2.95 -1.41 -20.42
CA PRO A 42 -1.79 -1.42 -21.28
C PRO A 42 -1.02 -0.10 -21.22
N GLY A 43 0.30 -0.19 -21.03
CA GLY A 43 1.18 0.97 -20.99
C GLY A 43 1.21 1.73 -19.66
N LEU A 44 0.48 1.30 -18.62
CA LEU A 44 0.49 1.95 -17.32
C LEU A 44 1.91 2.04 -16.72
N LYS A 45 2.64 0.92 -16.66
CA LYS A 45 4.03 0.92 -16.17
C LYS A 45 4.94 1.81 -17.00
N ASN A 46 4.86 1.74 -18.33
CA ASN A 46 5.71 2.57 -19.19
C ASN A 46 5.43 4.07 -18.97
N ARG A 47 4.15 4.43 -18.80
CA ARG A 47 3.74 5.79 -18.45
C ARG A 47 4.29 6.22 -17.10
N LEU A 48 4.16 5.38 -16.07
CA LEU A 48 4.68 5.68 -14.72
C LEU A 48 6.21 5.77 -14.69
N LEU A 49 6.90 4.88 -15.40
CA LEU A 49 8.37 4.94 -15.55
C LEU A 49 8.80 6.28 -16.14
N LYS A 50 8.17 6.69 -17.25
CA LYS A 50 8.49 7.97 -17.90
C LYS A 50 8.20 9.15 -16.97
N GLN A 51 7.02 9.20 -16.36
CA GLN A 51 6.63 10.30 -15.49
C GLN A 51 7.53 10.40 -14.24
N LEU A 52 7.87 9.28 -13.61
CA LEU A 52 8.76 9.29 -12.44
C LEU A 52 10.20 9.66 -12.83
N GLN A 53 10.66 9.29 -14.03
CA GLN A 53 11.95 9.73 -14.54
C GLN A 53 12.01 11.25 -14.77
N GLU A 54 10.91 11.85 -15.23
CA GLU A 54 10.79 13.30 -15.43
C GLU A 54 10.73 14.07 -14.10
N ILE A 55 10.10 13.50 -13.07
CA ILE A 55 9.92 14.14 -11.77
C ILE A 55 11.17 14.02 -10.89
N ARG A 56 11.85 12.87 -10.93
CA ARG A 56 12.98 12.61 -10.04
C ARG A 56 14.28 13.28 -10.52
N PRO A 57 15.25 13.50 -9.61
CA PRO A 57 16.56 14.03 -9.99
C PRO A 57 17.22 13.23 -11.11
N SER A 58 17.95 13.93 -11.98
CA SER A 58 18.69 13.34 -13.08
C SER A 58 19.62 12.23 -12.58
N LYS A 59 19.64 11.09 -13.29
CA LYS A 59 20.39 9.88 -12.94
C LYS A 59 19.95 9.16 -11.66
N SER A 60 18.81 9.51 -11.06
CA SER A 60 18.27 8.72 -9.96
C SER A 60 17.83 7.34 -10.45
N ILE A 61 18.11 6.32 -9.64
CA ILE A 61 17.73 4.92 -9.91
C ILE A 61 16.40 4.67 -9.20
N PHE A 62 15.48 3.96 -9.86
CA PHE A 62 14.22 3.51 -9.29
C PHE A 62 13.73 2.28 -10.06
N SER A 63 12.83 1.51 -9.45
CA SER A 63 12.31 0.28 -10.05
C SER A 63 10.80 0.19 -9.91
N ILE A 64 10.13 -0.16 -11.01
CA ILE A 64 8.70 -0.47 -11.04
C ILE A 64 8.51 -1.92 -11.45
N LYS A 65 7.92 -2.70 -10.56
CA LYS A 65 7.57 -4.10 -10.76
C LYS A 65 6.04 -4.22 -10.90
N GLU A 66 5.61 -5.13 -11.76
CA GLU A 66 4.20 -5.48 -11.92
C GLU A 66 4.00 -6.91 -11.50
N SER A 67 2.83 -7.21 -10.92
CA SER A 67 2.46 -8.59 -10.67
C SER A 67 2.13 -9.35 -11.95
N GLN A 68 2.34 -10.66 -11.90
CA GLN A 68 1.88 -11.60 -12.93
C GLN A 68 0.36 -11.81 -12.88
N ILE A 69 -0.25 -11.78 -11.69
CA ILE A 69 -1.69 -12.04 -11.49
C ILE A 69 -2.27 -10.97 -10.54
N PRO A 70 -2.26 -9.68 -10.96
CA PRO A 70 -2.54 -8.54 -10.07
C PRO A 70 -3.95 -8.53 -9.47
N SER A 71 -4.92 -9.21 -10.09
CA SER A 71 -6.28 -9.34 -9.56
C SER A 71 -6.38 -10.30 -8.37
N LEU A 72 -5.45 -11.25 -8.23
CA LEU A 72 -5.45 -12.27 -7.18
C LEU A 72 -4.35 -12.09 -6.13
N ASP A 73 -3.42 -11.15 -6.32
CA ASP A 73 -2.32 -10.91 -5.36
C ASP A 73 -2.81 -10.67 -3.93
N GLY A 74 -3.86 -9.86 -3.76
CA GLY A 74 -4.41 -9.59 -2.44
C GLY A 74 -4.93 -10.86 -1.75
N TYR A 75 -5.55 -11.75 -2.53
CA TYR A 75 -6.02 -13.05 -2.04
C TYR A 75 -4.86 -13.99 -1.72
N PHE A 76 -3.86 -14.10 -2.61
CA PHE A 76 -2.69 -14.94 -2.37
C PHE A 76 -1.87 -14.46 -1.18
N GLY A 77 -1.70 -13.14 -1.01
CA GLY A 77 -1.09 -12.57 0.19
C GLY A 77 -1.85 -12.94 1.46
N ALA A 78 -3.18 -12.83 1.46
CA ALA A 78 -3.99 -13.24 2.61
C ALA A 78 -3.88 -14.75 2.91
N ARG A 79 -3.92 -15.60 1.88
CA ARG A 79 -3.71 -17.05 2.00
C ARG A 79 -2.35 -17.34 2.64
N ASP A 80 -1.30 -16.68 2.17
CA ASP A 80 0.06 -16.89 2.66
C ASP A 80 0.21 -16.42 4.11
N VAL A 81 -0.48 -15.33 4.51
CA VAL A 81 -0.55 -14.88 5.91
C VAL A 81 -1.22 -15.91 6.81
N VAL A 82 -2.32 -16.54 6.38
CA VAL A 82 -3.02 -17.60 7.13
C VAL A 82 -2.14 -18.85 7.30
N ASN A 83 -1.27 -19.13 6.33
CA ASN A 83 -0.35 -20.28 6.37
C ASN A 83 0.91 -20.02 7.21
N LEU A 84 1.10 -18.83 7.79
CA LEU A 84 2.19 -18.57 8.74
C LEU A 84 1.93 -19.30 10.07
N ASN A 85 2.99 -19.80 10.71
CA ASN A 85 2.89 -20.54 11.98
C ASN A 85 2.19 -19.75 13.10
N ASP A 86 2.28 -18.42 13.10
CA ASP A 86 1.70 -17.55 14.13
C ASP A 86 0.45 -16.79 13.65
N CYS A 87 -0.29 -17.28 12.65
CA CYS A 87 -1.38 -16.51 12.04
C CYS A 87 -2.49 -16.12 13.03
N THR A 88 -2.71 -16.92 14.08
CA THR A 88 -3.71 -16.67 15.12
C THR A 88 -3.51 -15.36 15.86
N LYS A 89 -2.29 -14.81 15.91
CA LYS A 89 -2.01 -13.50 16.52
C LYS A 89 -2.63 -12.33 15.75
N TYR A 90 -3.07 -12.55 14.52
CA TYR A 90 -3.75 -11.54 13.70
C TYR A 90 -5.28 -11.63 13.78
N PHE A 91 -5.82 -12.69 14.41
CA PHE A 91 -7.26 -12.92 14.47
C PHE A 91 -7.83 -12.42 15.80
N VAL A 92 -9.05 -11.86 15.72
CA VAL A 92 -9.86 -11.51 16.87
C VAL A 92 -10.67 -12.74 17.27
N THR A 93 -10.51 -13.18 18.51
CA THR A 93 -11.27 -14.28 19.09
C THR A 93 -12.67 -13.81 19.47
N LYS A 94 -13.60 -14.76 19.65
CA LYS A 94 -14.96 -14.43 20.12
C LYS A 94 -14.95 -13.70 21.47
N LEU A 95 -14.12 -14.14 22.42
CA LEU A 95 -14.00 -13.50 23.73
C LEU A 95 -13.49 -12.05 23.60
N GLU A 96 -12.44 -11.82 22.81
CA GLU A 96 -11.93 -10.46 22.57
C GLU A 96 -12.99 -9.56 21.91
N TYR A 97 -13.82 -10.10 21.00
CA TYR A 97 -14.92 -9.36 20.38
C TYR A 97 -16.04 -9.03 21.38
N ASP A 98 -16.43 -10.00 22.21
CA ASP A 98 -17.49 -9.82 23.21
C ASP A 98 -17.09 -8.79 24.29
N GLU A 99 -15.79 -8.69 24.62
CA GLU A 99 -15.24 -7.73 25.59
C GLU A 99 -15.00 -6.33 25.01
N ASN A 100 -14.44 -6.23 23.80
CA ASN A 100 -14.01 -4.95 23.22
C ASN A 100 -15.01 -4.35 22.22
N GLY A 101 -16.05 -5.11 21.85
CA GLY A 101 -17.11 -4.70 20.95
C GLY A 101 -16.74 -4.75 19.47
N SER A 102 -17.71 -4.35 18.63
CA SER A 102 -17.62 -4.47 17.17
C SER A 102 -16.59 -3.58 16.50
N GLU A 103 -16.14 -2.53 17.19
CA GLU A 103 -15.17 -1.57 16.66
C GLU A 103 -13.72 -1.99 16.91
N TYR A 104 -13.46 -3.09 17.64
CA TYR A 104 -12.12 -3.51 18.01
C TYR A 104 -11.40 -4.26 16.87
N PRO A 105 -10.36 -3.68 16.23
CA PRO A 105 -9.44 -4.44 15.43
C PRO A 105 -8.27 -4.95 16.30
N LYS A 106 -7.68 -6.08 15.90
CA LYS A 106 -6.37 -6.47 16.43
C LYS A 106 -5.30 -5.60 15.79
N GLU A 107 -4.40 -5.03 16.59
CA GLU A 107 -3.30 -4.23 16.05
C GLU A 107 -2.14 -5.12 15.59
N TYR A 108 -1.69 -4.92 14.36
CA TYR A 108 -0.52 -5.59 13.80
C TYR A 108 0.07 -4.74 12.67
N SER A 109 1.29 -5.07 12.26
CA SER A 109 2.10 -4.26 11.33
C SER A 109 1.48 -4.02 9.95
N LEU A 110 0.56 -4.88 9.50
CA LEU A 110 -0.12 -4.77 8.21
C LEU A 110 -1.55 -4.20 8.33
N GLY A 111 -2.03 -4.01 9.56
CA GLY A 111 -3.37 -3.49 9.84
C GLY A 111 -3.40 -1.96 9.92
N ASN A 112 -4.59 -1.40 9.87
CA ASN A 112 -4.79 0.01 10.19
C ASN A 112 -4.63 0.22 11.70
N LYS A 113 -4.14 1.41 12.08
CA LYS A 113 -4.14 1.83 13.49
C LYS A 113 -5.57 1.97 13.99
N TYR A 114 -5.83 1.50 15.21
CA TYR A 114 -7.11 1.70 15.84
C TYR A 114 -7.23 3.13 16.37
N TYR A 115 -8.36 3.77 16.08
CA TYR A 115 -8.74 5.05 16.66
C TYR A 115 -10.12 4.87 17.28
N SER A 116 -10.19 4.93 18.62
CA SER A 116 -11.46 4.86 19.31
C SER A 116 -12.36 6.03 18.91
N SER A 117 -13.62 5.74 18.61
CA SER A 117 -14.65 6.72 18.24
C SER A 117 -14.99 7.69 19.39
N GLU A 118 -14.71 7.30 20.62
CA GLU A 118 -14.84 8.16 21.79
C GLU A 118 -13.71 9.20 21.83
N ARG A 119 -14.00 10.42 21.37
CA ARG A 119 -13.18 11.58 21.73
C ARG A 119 -13.23 11.73 23.24
N LYS A 120 -12.15 11.35 23.94
CA LYS A 120 -11.91 11.85 25.30
C LYS A 120 -11.90 13.38 25.21
N LYS A 121 -12.95 14.00 25.76
CA LYS A 121 -13.03 15.45 25.96
C LYS A 121 -11.96 15.91 26.93
#